data_AF-A0A9R1VBG4-F1
#
_entry.id   AF-A0A9R1VBG4-F1
#
_cell.length_a   1.000
_cell.length_b   1.000
_cell.length_c   1.000
_cell.angle_alpha   90.00
_cell.angle_beta   90.00
_cell.angle_gamma   90.00
#
_symmetry.space_group_name_H-M   'P 1'
#
loop_
_entity.id
_entity.type
_entity.pdbx_description
1 polymer ?
#
loop_
_entity_poly.entity_id
_entity_poly.type
_entity_poly.pdbx_seq_one_letter_code
_entity_poly.pdbx_strand_id
1 'polypeptide(L)'
;MSDSLIRDPGERPSILSYPSNQRDEIRRLYIKLGPYQLQKAKYPFSPSGPRGSMHSFQQAWFKKNWWLEYSEKKDAAFFFLCFLFNKKPIGKFGSDTFTISGFNKWKKVNYGKDCAFIVHEGKTPASAHNFSVRCYEDLKNQLCHIENVIEKQTTQQVMDNRLCLKVFIESIIWLTFQGCALRGHDERPNSRNQGNFLELIKFLASYNKTVVDVVLENAHQNAKYTSPNIQKEILHVLATNVPKAIRDEIGMSKFCLIVDE
;
A
#
# COMPACT_ATOMS: atom_id res chain seq x y z
N MET A 1 -17.05 -6.21 15.28
CA MET A 1 -15.98 -5.41 15.92
C MET A 1 -16.33 -3.92 16.04
N SER A 2 -17.60 -3.49 15.95
CA SER A 2 -17.96 -2.06 15.99
C SER A 2 -18.10 -1.46 17.39
N ASP A 3 -18.22 -2.27 18.43
CA ASP A 3 -18.66 -1.81 19.76
C ASP A 3 -17.50 -1.55 20.76
N SER A 4 -16.23 -1.59 20.32
CA SER A 4 -15.08 -1.58 21.25
C SER A 4 -14.10 -0.40 21.08
N LEU A 5 -14.37 0.59 20.22
CA LEU A 5 -13.48 1.73 20.07
C LEU A 5 -13.74 2.80 21.15
N ILE A 6 -12.71 3.09 21.94
CA ILE A 6 -12.73 4.20 22.90
C ILE A 6 -12.85 5.51 22.12
N ARG A 7 -13.96 6.24 22.36
CA ARG A 7 -14.30 7.47 21.66
C ARG A 7 -13.62 8.71 22.25
N ASP A 8 -13.51 8.77 23.58
CA ASP A 8 -13.02 9.96 24.29
C ASP A 8 -11.57 10.27 23.84
N PRO A 9 -11.30 11.47 23.29
CA PRO A 9 -9.97 11.81 22.78
C PRO A 9 -8.90 11.85 23.87
N GLY A 10 -9.31 11.99 25.13
CA GLY A 10 -8.41 11.93 26.28
C GLY A 10 -8.00 10.52 26.68
N GLU A 11 -8.74 9.49 26.26
CA GLU A 11 -8.52 8.09 26.66
C GLU A 11 -8.19 7.16 25.50
N ARG A 12 -8.56 7.54 24.26
CA ARG A 12 -8.38 6.67 23.11
C ARG A 12 -6.88 6.43 22.81
N PRO A 13 -6.49 5.20 22.45
CA PRO A 13 -5.11 4.91 22.13
C PRO A 13 -4.69 5.56 20.81
N SER A 14 -3.39 5.87 20.68
CA SER A 14 -2.82 6.41 19.44
C SER A 14 -3.06 5.47 18.26
N ILE A 15 -3.36 6.01 17.07
CA ILE A 15 -3.45 5.19 15.84
C ILE A 15 -2.17 4.39 15.58
N LEU A 16 -1.01 4.90 16.00
CA LEU A 16 0.27 4.22 15.85
C LEU A 16 0.44 2.99 16.76
N SER A 17 -0.39 2.84 17.79
CA SER A 17 -0.36 1.66 18.68
C SER A 17 -0.95 0.41 18.02
N TYR A 18 -1.75 0.56 16.97
CA TYR A 18 -2.33 -0.56 16.23
C TYR A 18 -1.37 -1.12 15.17
N PRO A 19 -1.50 -2.42 14.80
CA PRO A 19 -0.75 -3.03 13.71
C PRO A 19 -0.89 -2.25 12.40
N SER A 20 0.21 -2.07 11.66
CA SER A 20 0.25 -1.21 10.47
C SER A 20 -0.81 -1.56 9.42
N ASN A 21 -1.11 -2.85 9.23
CA ASN A 21 -2.11 -3.35 8.28
C ASN A 21 -3.57 -3.11 8.70
N GLN A 22 -3.83 -2.68 9.95
CA GLN A 22 -5.18 -2.41 10.47
C GLN A 22 -5.48 -0.91 10.64
N ARG A 23 -4.47 -0.05 10.53
CA ARG A 23 -4.60 1.39 10.87
C ARG A 23 -5.63 2.11 10.00
N ASP A 24 -5.69 1.80 8.71
CA ASP A 24 -6.63 2.47 7.80
C ASP A 24 -8.07 2.04 8.04
N GLU A 25 -8.31 0.77 8.37
CA GLU A 25 -9.62 0.29 8.79
C GLU A 25 -10.07 0.99 10.07
N ILE A 26 -9.18 1.10 11.06
CA ILE A 26 -9.46 1.80 12.32
C ILE A 26 -9.73 3.29 12.09
N ARG A 27 -8.96 3.96 11.22
CA ARG A 27 -9.23 5.36 10.82
C ARG A 27 -10.63 5.48 10.22
N ARG A 28 -11.02 4.57 9.33
CA ARG A 28 -12.36 4.56 8.72
C ARG A 28 -13.46 4.38 9.76
N LEU A 29 -13.26 3.52 10.78
CA LEU A 29 -14.21 3.35 11.88
C LEU A 29 -14.38 4.64 12.69
N TYR A 30 -13.28 5.31 13.08
CA TYR A 30 -13.37 6.62 13.75
C TYR A 30 -14.05 7.67 12.87
N ILE A 31 -13.70 7.73 11.58
CA ILE A 31 -14.32 8.67 10.62
C ILE A 31 -15.84 8.43 10.52
N LYS A 32 -16.28 7.17 10.51
CA LYS A 32 -17.70 6.79 10.51
C LYS A 32 -18.42 7.24 11.79
N LEU A 33 -17.76 7.16 12.94
CA LEU A 33 -18.28 7.63 14.23
C LEU A 33 -18.26 9.15 14.36
N GLY A 34 -17.41 9.83 13.61
CA GLY A 34 -17.24 11.27 13.63
C GLY A 34 -16.48 11.80 14.86
N PRO A 35 -16.16 13.11 14.85
CA PRO A 35 -15.45 13.76 15.95
C PRO A 35 -16.27 13.67 17.24
N TYR A 36 -15.58 13.47 18.37
CA TYR A 36 -16.18 13.42 19.70
C TYR A 36 -16.55 14.83 20.20
N GLN A 37 -17.79 15.27 19.90
CA GLN A 37 -18.31 16.60 20.22
C GLN A 37 -19.43 16.57 21.26
N LEU A 38 -19.07 16.33 22.52
CA LEU A 38 -20.02 16.26 23.62
C LEU A 38 -20.60 17.64 23.93
N GLN A 39 -21.90 17.83 23.67
CA GLN A 39 -22.58 19.10 23.90
C GLN A 39 -23.06 19.18 25.36
N LYS A 40 -22.63 20.21 26.10
CA LYS A 40 -23.08 20.49 27.46
C LYS A 40 -23.57 21.92 27.61
N ALA A 41 -24.55 22.11 28.50
CA ALA A 41 -24.98 23.43 28.94
C ALA A 41 -23.87 24.21 29.66
N LYS A 42 -22.99 23.52 30.40
CA LYS A 42 -21.84 24.11 31.10
C LYS A 42 -20.64 23.17 31.05
N TYR A 43 -19.46 23.72 30.77
CA TYR A 43 -18.17 23.03 30.83
C TYR A 43 -17.41 23.46 32.09
N PRO A 44 -16.49 22.63 32.62
CA PRO A 44 -15.66 22.96 33.77
C PRO A 44 -14.91 24.28 33.59
N PHE A 45 -14.82 25.05 34.68
CA PHE A 45 -13.98 26.24 34.72
C PHE A 45 -12.57 25.87 35.15
N SER A 46 -11.60 26.34 34.37
CA SER A 46 -10.19 26.20 34.65
C SER A 46 -9.58 27.58 34.95
N PRO A 47 -8.87 27.75 36.08
CA PRO A 47 -8.21 29.01 36.41
C PRO A 47 -7.08 29.28 35.40
N SER A 48 -6.97 30.51 34.91
CA SER A 48 -5.90 30.93 33.99
C SER A 48 -5.20 32.21 34.42
N GLY A 49 -3.87 32.18 34.39
CA GLY A 49 -3.01 33.35 34.60
C GLY A 49 -2.87 33.79 36.07
N PRO A 50 -2.07 34.86 36.33
CA PRO A 50 -1.67 35.25 37.69
C PRO A 50 -2.83 35.75 38.57
N ARG A 51 -3.90 36.25 37.94
CA ARG A 51 -5.11 36.78 38.60
C ARG A 51 -6.24 35.77 38.74
N GLY A 52 -6.02 34.51 38.34
CA GLY A 52 -7.00 33.42 38.50
C GLY A 52 -8.29 33.58 37.71
N SER A 53 -8.28 34.26 36.55
CA SER A 53 -9.49 34.41 35.75
C SER A 53 -9.98 33.03 35.29
N MET A 54 -11.25 32.73 35.54
CA MET A 54 -11.86 31.46 35.18
C MET A 54 -12.26 31.47 33.71
N HIS A 55 -11.83 30.46 32.96
CA HIS A 55 -12.23 30.25 31.58
C HIS A 55 -12.66 28.80 31.41
N SER A 56 -13.54 28.54 30.44
CA SER A 56 -14.03 27.20 30.14
C SER A 56 -14.12 27.00 28.65
N PHE A 57 -14.16 25.73 28.24
CA PHE A 57 -14.47 25.37 26.87
C PHE A 57 -15.84 25.93 26.45
N GLN A 58 -15.95 26.45 25.23
CA GLN A 58 -17.20 26.99 24.71
C GLN A 58 -17.76 26.10 23.61
N GLN A 59 -19.01 25.67 23.79
CA GLN A 59 -19.73 24.82 22.81
C GLN A 59 -19.73 25.42 21.40
N ALA A 60 -19.82 26.76 21.29
CA ALA A 60 -19.80 27.46 20.01
C ALA A 60 -18.55 27.17 19.16
N TRP A 61 -17.44 26.74 19.79
CA TRP A 61 -16.21 26.39 19.07
C TRP A 61 -16.35 25.15 18.19
N PHE A 62 -17.27 24.22 18.51
CA PHE A 62 -17.57 23.08 17.65
C PHE A 62 -18.20 23.50 16.32
N LYS A 63 -19.08 24.51 16.35
CA LYS A 63 -19.73 25.03 15.14
C LYS A 63 -18.71 25.68 14.19
N LYS A 64 -17.71 26.36 14.75
CA LYS A 64 -16.65 27.01 13.98
C LYS A 64 -15.62 26.00 13.47
N ASN A 65 -15.35 24.94 14.23
CA ASN A 65 -14.29 23.98 13.94
C ASN A 65 -14.89 22.56 13.97
N TRP A 66 -15.34 22.07 12.82
CA TRP A 66 -16.00 20.77 12.73
C TRP A 66 -15.12 19.60 13.17
N TRP A 67 -13.80 19.73 13.09
CA TRP A 67 -12.81 18.72 13.49
C TRP A 67 -12.43 18.78 14.98
N LEU A 68 -12.96 19.74 15.75
CA LEU A 68 -12.62 19.94 17.16
C LEU A 68 -13.32 18.91 18.03
N GLU A 69 -12.61 18.39 19.02
CA GLU A 69 -13.10 17.45 20.02
C GLU A 69 -12.78 17.93 21.43
N TYR A 70 -13.51 17.42 22.42
CA TYR A 70 -13.31 17.76 23.82
C TYR A 70 -13.43 16.51 24.71
N SER A 71 -12.50 16.36 25.65
CA SER A 71 -12.54 15.33 26.69
C SER A 71 -12.92 15.97 28.03
N GLU A 72 -13.99 15.49 28.65
CA GLU A 72 -14.35 15.92 30.01
C GLU A 72 -13.32 15.47 31.04
N LYS A 73 -12.82 14.24 30.89
CA LYS A 73 -11.87 13.64 31.82
C LYS A 73 -10.57 14.43 31.91
N LYS A 74 -10.13 15.02 30.80
CA LYS A 74 -8.93 15.86 30.75
C LYS A 74 -9.20 17.37 30.83
N ASP A 75 -10.47 17.79 30.83
CA ASP A 75 -10.88 19.17 30.56
C ASP A 75 -10.03 19.81 29.44
N ALA A 76 -9.99 19.17 28.28
CA ALA A 76 -9.06 19.54 27.22
C ALA A 76 -9.62 19.30 25.82
N ALA A 77 -9.20 20.15 24.88
CA ALA A 77 -9.55 20.10 23.49
C ALA A 77 -8.51 19.35 22.66
N PHE A 78 -9.00 18.63 21.65
CA PHE A 78 -8.22 17.79 20.73
C PHE A 78 -8.68 18.01 19.30
N PHE A 79 -7.81 17.70 18.34
CA PHE A 79 -8.07 17.87 16.91
C PHE A 79 -8.20 16.48 16.28
N PHE A 80 -9.42 16.14 15.86
CA PHE A 80 -9.78 14.82 15.36
C PHE A 80 -8.90 14.35 14.20
N LEU A 81 -8.77 15.20 13.18
CA LEU A 81 -7.99 14.89 11.98
C LEU A 81 -6.51 14.71 12.30
N CYS A 82 -5.97 15.60 13.14
CA CYS A 82 -4.59 15.50 13.59
C CYS A 82 -4.38 14.17 14.32
N PHE A 83 -5.28 13.76 15.22
CA PHE A 83 -5.17 12.46 15.88
C PHE A 83 -5.12 11.28 14.89
N LEU A 84 -5.94 11.31 13.83
CA LEU A 84 -6.00 10.22 12.86
C LEU A 84 -4.73 10.08 12.00
N PHE A 85 -4.12 11.20 11.63
CA PHE A 85 -3.09 11.25 10.59
C PHE A 85 -1.73 11.80 11.08
N ASN A 86 -1.58 12.10 12.37
CA ASN A 86 -0.30 12.58 12.88
C ASN A 86 0.81 11.54 12.60
N LYS A 87 1.89 11.98 11.97
CA LYS A 87 3.17 11.26 12.04
C LYS A 87 3.81 11.60 13.38
N LYS A 88 4.61 10.69 13.96
CA LYS A 88 5.23 10.89 15.29
C LYS A 88 5.71 12.35 15.47
N PRO A 89 5.43 12.99 16.61
CA PRO A 89 5.81 14.38 16.83
C PRO A 89 7.32 14.54 16.61
N ILE A 90 7.70 15.33 15.60
CA ILE A 90 9.10 15.61 15.28
C ILE A 90 9.63 16.56 16.34
N GLY A 91 9.94 16.06 17.54
CA GLY A 91 10.76 16.69 18.59
C GLY A 91 10.45 18.13 19.04
N LYS A 92 9.44 18.79 18.45
CA LYS A 92 9.09 20.18 18.70
C LYS A 92 8.10 20.22 19.83
N PHE A 93 8.48 20.94 20.89
CA PHE A 93 7.66 21.15 22.07
C PHE A 93 6.25 21.65 21.68
N GLY A 94 5.21 20.94 22.13
CA GLY A 94 3.81 21.27 21.87
C GLY A 94 3.22 20.73 20.55
N SER A 95 3.98 19.97 19.76
CA SER A 95 3.46 19.31 18.54
C SER A 95 2.39 18.24 18.82
N ASP A 96 2.36 17.71 20.04
CA ASP A 96 1.39 16.73 20.52
C ASP A 96 0.21 17.36 21.28
N THR A 97 0.20 18.69 21.47
CA THR A 97 -0.79 19.40 22.31
C THR A 97 -2.22 19.04 21.96
N PHE A 98 -2.57 19.03 20.67
CA PHE A 98 -3.92 18.77 20.20
C PHE A 98 -4.18 17.30 19.84
N THR A 99 -3.24 16.39 20.11
CA THR A 99 -3.37 14.97 19.75
C THR A 99 -3.19 14.01 20.94
N ILE A 100 -2.30 14.30 21.89
CA ILE A 100 -1.97 13.42 23.02
C ILE A 100 -2.25 14.10 24.36
N SER A 101 -1.62 15.25 24.63
CA SER A 101 -1.71 15.90 25.94
C SER A 101 -3.07 16.57 26.17
N GLY A 102 -3.65 17.16 25.12
CA GLY A 102 -4.83 17.99 25.19
C GLY A 102 -4.48 19.47 25.42
N PHE A 103 -5.35 20.35 24.91
CA PHE A 103 -5.25 21.79 25.09
C PHE A 103 -6.32 22.32 26.04
N ASN A 104 -5.93 23.00 27.11
CA ASN A 104 -6.85 23.58 28.11
C ASN A 104 -6.60 25.05 28.43
N LYS A 105 -5.70 25.72 27.68
CA LYS A 105 -5.37 27.14 27.88
C LYS A 105 -6.41 28.05 27.22
N TRP A 106 -7.64 28.01 27.73
CA TRP A 106 -8.82 28.64 27.13
C TRP A 106 -8.69 30.14 26.84
N LYS A 107 -7.94 30.88 27.66
CA LYS A 107 -7.63 32.31 27.42
C LYS A 107 -6.94 32.57 26.07
N LYS A 108 -6.23 31.58 25.51
CA LYS A 108 -5.58 31.69 24.19
C LYS A 108 -6.53 31.36 23.03
N VAL A 109 -7.77 31.02 23.31
CA VAL A 109 -8.82 30.90 22.29
C VAL A 109 -9.44 32.28 22.08
N ASN A 110 -9.72 32.65 20.83
CA ASN A 110 -10.19 33.99 20.43
C ASN A 110 -9.19 35.14 20.63
N TYR A 111 -7.90 34.85 20.81
CA TYR A 111 -6.84 35.87 20.87
C TYR A 111 -6.42 36.34 19.46
N GLY A 112 -7.39 36.72 18.63
CA GLY A 112 -7.14 37.20 17.26
C GLY A 112 -6.25 36.26 16.43
N LYS A 113 -5.14 36.81 15.92
CA LYS A 113 -4.16 36.08 15.07
C LYS A 113 -3.35 35.03 15.85
N ASP A 114 -3.22 35.17 17.17
CA ASP A 114 -2.49 34.21 18.02
C ASP A 114 -3.43 33.23 18.72
N CYS A 115 -4.68 33.11 18.23
CA CYS A 115 -5.60 32.08 18.67
C CYS A 115 -4.95 30.71 18.50
N ALA A 116 -4.85 29.94 19.59
CA ALA A 116 -4.14 28.66 19.58
C ALA A 116 -4.68 27.68 18.52
N PHE A 117 -5.99 27.73 18.24
CA PHE A 117 -6.61 26.89 17.21
C PHE A 117 -6.17 27.31 15.80
N ILE A 118 -6.20 28.61 15.50
CA ILE A 118 -5.80 29.16 14.20
C ILE A 118 -4.30 28.94 13.95
N VAL A 119 -3.47 29.09 15.00
CA VAL A 119 -2.03 28.87 14.91
C VAL A 119 -1.71 27.41 14.60
N HIS A 120 -2.42 26.46 15.20
CA HIS A 120 -2.21 25.02 14.92
C HIS A 120 -2.77 24.61 13.56
N GLU A 121 -3.96 25.10 13.20
CA GLU A 121 -4.54 24.93 11.86
C GLU A 121 -3.53 25.40 10.80
N GLY A 122 -2.86 26.51 11.06
CA GLY A 122 -1.81 27.05 10.21
C GLY A 122 -2.37 27.72 8.96
N LYS A 123 -1.62 28.67 8.42
CA LYS A 123 -2.05 29.46 7.25
C LYS A 123 -1.64 28.86 5.91
N THR A 124 -0.84 27.79 5.94
CA THR A 124 -0.27 27.18 4.74
C THR A 124 -0.74 25.73 4.60
N PRO A 125 -0.87 25.23 3.36
CA PRO A 125 -1.18 23.81 3.10
C PRO A 125 -0.16 22.82 3.70
N ALA A 126 1.04 23.31 4.03
CA ALA A 126 2.13 22.52 4.61
C ALA A 126 2.05 22.37 6.15
N SER A 127 1.10 23.02 6.80
CA SER A 127 0.87 22.84 8.24
C SER A 127 0.42 21.40 8.56
N ALA A 128 0.70 20.94 9.79
CA ALA A 128 0.38 19.59 10.22
C ALA A 128 -1.14 19.30 10.15
N HIS A 129 -1.96 20.30 10.48
CA HIS A 129 -3.41 20.17 10.38
C HIS A 129 -3.86 20.04 8.93
N ASN A 130 -3.45 20.94 8.02
CA ASN A 130 -3.84 20.87 6.61
C ASN A 130 -3.30 19.61 5.90
N PHE A 131 -2.14 19.08 6.32
CA PHE A 131 -1.69 17.75 5.91
C PHE A 131 -2.69 16.66 6.33
N SER A 132 -3.14 16.69 7.58
CA SER A 132 -4.12 15.74 8.11
C SER A 132 -5.49 15.85 7.43
N VAL A 133 -5.91 17.07 7.05
CA VAL A 133 -7.12 17.31 6.25
C VAL A 133 -7.03 16.64 4.88
N ARG A 134 -5.91 16.81 4.17
CA ARG A 134 -5.70 16.15 2.87
C ARG A 134 -5.72 14.63 2.99
N CYS A 135 -5.00 14.06 3.97
CA CYS A 135 -5.04 12.61 4.17
C CYS A 135 -6.45 12.09 4.49
N TYR A 136 -7.26 12.87 5.20
CA TYR A 136 -8.65 12.53 5.44
C TYR A 136 -9.50 12.53 4.17
N GLU A 137 -9.32 13.53 3.30
CA GLU A 137 -9.99 13.62 1.99
C GLU A 137 -9.57 12.45 1.08
N ASP A 138 -8.28 12.15 1.00
CA ASP A 138 -7.72 11.03 0.24
C ASP A 138 -8.27 9.68 0.73
N LEU A 139 -8.33 9.48 2.05
CA LEU A 139 -8.87 8.25 2.63
C LEU A 139 -10.38 8.08 2.35
N LYS A 140 -11.12 9.19 2.27
CA LYS A 140 -12.53 9.21 1.89
C LYS A 140 -12.76 8.96 0.40
N ASN A 141 -11.84 9.39 -0.46
CA ASN A 141 -11.96 9.22 -1.90
C ASN A 141 -11.63 7.77 -2.33
N GLN A 142 -12.56 6.86 -2.07
CA GLN A 142 -12.40 5.42 -2.34
C GLN A 142 -12.03 5.11 -3.79
N LEU A 143 -12.51 5.90 -4.76
CA LEU A 143 -12.26 5.68 -6.18
C LEU A 143 -10.79 5.77 -6.58
N CYS A 144 -9.99 6.55 -5.84
CA CYS A 144 -8.56 6.70 -6.11
C CYS A 144 -7.67 5.72 -5.32
N HIS A 145 -8.25 4.77 -4.58
CA HIS A 145 -7.45 3.76 -3.87
C HIS A 145 -6.77 2.84 -4.88
N ILE A 146 -5.51 2.51 -4.63
CA ILE A 146 -4.69 1.68 -5.54
C ILE A 146 -5.40 0.35 -5.87
N GLU A 147 -6.16 -0.22 -4.95
CA GLU A 147 -6.91 -1.46 -5.19
C GLU A 147 -8.04 -1.30 -6.23
N ASN A 148 -8.56 -0.10 -6.39
CA ASN A 148 -9.63 0.25 -7.33
C ASN A 148 -9.08 0.80 -8.65
N VAL A 149 -7.83 1.30 -8.64
CA VAL A 149 -7.15 1.87 -9.81
C VAL A 149 -6.24 0.85 -10.49
N ILE A 150 -5.65 -0.08 -9.74
CA ILE A 150 -4.98 -1.25 -10.30
C ILE A 150 -6.08 -2.13 -10.86
N GLU A 151 -6.15 -2.18 -12.18
CA GLU A 151 -6.96 -3.14 -12.91
C GLU A 151 -6.55 -4.55 -12.43
N LYS A 152 -7.39 -5.17 -11.60
CA LYS A 152 -7.17 -6.56 -11.19
C LYS A 152 -7.20 -7.38 -12.47
N GLN A 153 -6.06 -7.99 -12.81
CA GLN A 153 -6.00 -8.91 -13.93
C GLN A 153 -7.12 -9.94 -13.77
N THR A 154 -7.90 -10.13 -14.82
CA THR A 154 -9.00 -11.08 -14.77
C THR A 154 -8.44 -12.49 -14.59
N THR A 155 -9.21 -13.39 -13.97
CA THR A 155 -8.82 -14.81 -13.86
C THR A 155 -8.45 -15.39 -15.23
N GLN A 156 -9.15 -14.96 -16.28
CA GLN A 156 -8.86 -15.35 -17.66
C GLN A 156 -7.48 -14.88 -18.11
N GLN A 157 -7.13 -13.61 -17.89
CA GLN A 157 -5.79 -13.09 -18.21
C GLN A 157 -4.68 -13.83 -17.47
N VAL A 158 -4.91 -14.21 -16.21
CA VAL A 158 -3.94 -15.01 -15.43
C VAL A 158 -3.77 -16.40 -16.05
N MET A 159 -4.86 -17.05 -16.46
CA MET A 159 -4.82 -18.36 -17.12
C MET A 159 -4.11 -18.29 -18.47
N ASP A 160 -4.40 -17.28 -19.27
CA ASP A 160 -3.79 -17.06 -20.59
C ASP A 160 -2.28 -16.84 -20.46
N ASN A 161 -1.86 -15.98 -19.52
CA ASN A 161 -0.43 -15.74 -19.24
C ASN A 161 0.30 -17.02 -18.80
N ARG A 162 -0.32 -17.86 -17.97
CA ARG A 162 0.25 -19.14 -17.54
C ARG A 162 0.40 -20.12 -18.70
N LEU A 163 -0.60 -20.18 -19.58
CA LEU A 163 -0.55 -21.02 -20.78
C LEU A 163 0.62 -20.60 -21.68
N CYS A 164 0.80 -19.29 -21.90
CA CYS A 164 1.91 -18.79 -22.70
C CYS A 164 3.27 -19.15 -22.07
N LEU A 165 3.44 -18.91 -20.77
CA LEU A 165 4.67 -19.26 -20.08
C LEU A 165 4.98 -20.77 -20.18
N LYS A 166 3.96 -21.62 -20.06
CA LYS A 166 4.09 -23.06 -20.23
C LYS A 166 4.63 -23.42 -21.62
N VAL A 167 4.06 -22.83 -22.67
CA VAL A 167 4.51 -23.06 -24.06
C VAL A 167 5.98 -22.69 -24.27
N PHE A 168 6.42 -21.56 -23.71
CA PHE A 168 7.83 -21.16 -23.77
C PHE A 168 8.75 -22.13 -23.04
N ILE A 169 8.38 -22.56 -21.83
CA ILE A 169 9.17 -23.51 -21.04
C ILE A 169 9.26 -24.86 -21.75
N GLU A 170 8.14 -25.41 -22.24
CA GLU A 170 8.09 -26.69 -22.93
C GLU A 170 8.90 -26.66 -24.23
N SER A 171 8.89 -25.54 -24.96
CA SER A 171 9.70 -25.37 -26.17
C SER A 171 11.20 -25.38 -25.87
N ILE A 172 11.62 -24.71 -24.78
CA ILE A 172 13.02 -24.73 -24.33
C ILE A 172 13.42 -26.16 -23.92
N ILE A 173 12.59 -26.82 -23.11
CA ILE A 173 12.84 -28.21 -22.69
C ILE A 173 13.00 -29.11 -23.91
N TRP A 174 12.07 -29.03 -24.87
CA TRP A 174 12.11 -29.85 -26.08
C TRP A 174 13.39 -29.62 -26.87
N LEU A 175 13.76 -28.35 -27.13
CA LEU A 175 14.99 -28.02 -27.87
C LEU A 175 16.24 -28.50 -27.14
N THR A 176 16.30 -28.33 -25.82
CA THR A 176 17.44 -28.81 -25.02
C THR A 176 17.56 -30.32 -25.04
N PHE A 177 16.44 -31.03 -24.95
CA PHE A 177 16.42 -32.49 -24.96
C PHE A 177 16.88 -33.04 -26.32
N GLN A 178 16.54 -32.36 -27.42
CA GLN A 178 16.98 -32.73 -28.77
C GLN A 178 18.41 -32.23 -29.10
N GLY A 179 19.07 -31.50 -28.20
CA GLY A 179 20.36 -30.87 -28.49
C GLY A 179 20.30 -29.80 -29.59
N CYS A 180 19.14 -29.22 -29.84
CA CYS A 180 18.96 -28.18 -30.85
C CYS A 180 19.37 -26.81 -30.30
N ALA A 181 20.06 -26.03 -31.14
CA ALA A 181 20.33 -24.62 -30.83
C ALA A 181 19.01 -23.86 -30.66
N LEU A 182 18.86 -23.06 -29.61
CA LEU A 182 17.65 -22.26 -29.42
C LEU A 182 17.59 -21.08 -30.40
N ARG A 183 18.74 -20.47 -30.68
CA ARG A 183 18.87 -19.19 -31.35
C ARG A 183 19.26 -19.29 -32.81
N GLY A 184 18.77 -18.35 -33.60
CA GLY A 184 19.15 -18.17 -35.00
C GLY A 184 20.29 -17.18 -35.17
N HIS A 185 20.87 -17.14 -36.37
CA HIS A 185 21.86 -16.12 -36.74
C HIS A 185 21.22 -14.73 -36.83
N ASP A 186 19.99 -14.66 -37.35
CA ASP A 186 19.19 -13.44 -37.47
C ASP A 186 17.79 -13.65 -36.90
N GLU A 187 17.53 -13.07 -35.72
CA GLU A 187 16.24 -13.13 -35.01
C GLU A 187 15.34 -11.93 -35.35
N ARG A 188 15.69 -11.10 -36.35
CA ARG A 188 14.87 -9.94 -36.75
C ARG A 188 13.54 -10.37 -37.37
N PRO A 189 12.46 -9.56 -37.26
CA PRO A 189 11.12 -9.93 -37.76
C PRO A 189 11.06 -10.27 -39.26
N ASN A 190 11.95 -9.69 -40.05
CA ASN A 190 12.04 -9.91 -41.49
C ASN A 190 12.96 -11.07 -41.90
N SER A 191 13.56 -11.77 -40.94
CA SER A 191 14.36 -12.97 -41.20
C SER A 191 13.47 -14.11 -41.68
N ARG A 192 13.96 -14.87 -42.67
CA ARG A 192 13.28 -16.09 -43.15
C ARG A 192 13.25 -17.20 -42.09
N ASN A 193 14.18 -17.17 -41.14
CA ASN A 193 14.28 -18.13 -40.04
C ASN A 193 14.87 -17.40 -38.83
N GLN A 194 14.04 -17.16 -37.81
CA GLN A 194 14.45 -16.47 -36.59
C GLN A 194 15.09 -17.39 -35.54
N GLY A 195 15.42 -18.62 -35.90
CA GLY A 195 15.97 -19.63 -34.99
C GLY A 195 14.91 -20.61 -34.47
N ASN A 196 15.37 -21.78 -34.04
CA ASN A 196 14.49 -22.90 -33.72
C ASN A 196 13.46 -22.57 -32.63
N PHE A 197 13.84 -21.80 -31.61
CA PHE A 197 12.91 -21.41 -30.55
C PHE A 197 11.77 -20.53 -31.07
N LEU A 198 12.09 -19.46 -31.81
CA LEU A 198 11.07 -18.57 -32.33
C LEU A 198 10.19 -19.26 -33.38
N GLU A 199 10.77 -20.09 -34.25
CA GLU A 199 10.00 -20.85 -35.23
C GLU A 199 9.11 -21.93 -34.58
N LEU A 200 9.59 -22.62 -33.54
CA LEU A 200 8.78 -23.57 -32.79
C LEU A 200 7.62 -22.88 -32.08
N ILE A 201 7.86 -21.72 -31.47
CA ILE A 201 6.80 -20.95 -30.81
C ILE A 201 5.76 -20.47 -31.83
N LYS A 202 6.17 -19.98 -33.01
CA LYS A 202 5.24 -19.64 -34.10
C LYS A 202 4.42 -20.84 -34.56
N PHE A 203 5.07 -22.00 -34.69
CA PHE A 203 4.40 -23.25 -35.06
C PHE A 203 3.34 -23.63 -34.00
N LEU A 204 3.68 -23.62 -32.72
CA LEU A 204 2.74 -23.89 -31.64
C LEU A 204 1.62 -22.84 -31.56
N ALA A 205 1.94 -21.58 -31.81
CA ALA A 205 0.97 -20.50 -31.90
C ALA A 205 -0.07 -20.76 -33.00
N SER A 206 0.33 -21.33 -34.15
CA SER A 206 -0.62 -21.61 -35.24
C SER A 206 -1.79 -22.53 -34.85
N TYR A 207 -1.64 -23.33 -33.78
CA TYR A 207 -2.69 -24.21 -33.25
C TYR A 207 -3.47 -23.61 -32.07
N ASN A 208 -3.04 -22.46 -31.52
CA ASN A 208 -3.64 -21.89 -30.32
C ASN A 208 -3.72 -20.36 -30.39
N LYS A 209 -4.95 -19.86 -30.56
CA LYS A 209 -5.22 -18.42 -30.69
C LYS A 209 -4.75 -17.59 -29.48
N THR A 210 -4.83 -18.12 -28.26
CA THR A 210 -4.31 -17.46 -27.05
C THR A 210 -2.79 -17.29 -27.11
N VAL A 211 -2.09 -18.29 -27.64
CA VAL A 211 -0.64 -18.21 -27.85
C VAL A 211 -0.31 -17.21 -28.97
N VAL A 212 -1.09 -17.17 -30.06
CA VAL A 212 -0.95 -16.16 -31.12
C VAL A 212 -1.00 -14.74 -30.54
N ASP A 213 -2.04 -14.46 -29.76
CA ASP A 213 -2.31 -13.11 -29.25
C ASP A 213 -1.14 -12.61 -28.36
N VAL A 214 -0.54 -13.48 -27.56
CA VAL A 214 0.56 -13.10 -26.65
C VAL A 214 1.94 -13.15 -27.33
N VAL A 215 2.18 -14.09 -28.25
CA VAL A 215 3.51 -14.30 -28.85
C VAL A 215 3.82 -13.26 -29.91
N LEU A 216 2.87 -12.98 -30.81
CA LEU A 216 3.23 -12.44 -32.12
C LEU A 216 3.26 -10.92 -32.19
N GLU A 217 2.45 -10.20 -31.40
CA GLU A 217 2.54 -8.72 -31.35
C GLU A 217 1.62 -8.05 -30.31
N ASN A 218 0.66 -8.74 -29.70
CA ASN A 218 -0.34 -8.10 -28.80
C ASN A 218 -0.03 -8.22 -27.30
N ALA A 219 1.09 -8.83 -26.90
CA ALA A 219 1.53 -8.79 -25.50
C ALA A 219 1.85 -7.35 -25.09
N HIS A 220 1.18 -6.85 -24.04
CA HIS A 220 1.42 -5.51 -23.51
C HIS A 220 2.91 -5.31 -23.16
N GLN A 221 3.57 -4.42 -23.92
CA GLN A 221 4.92 -3.91 -23.65
C GLN A 221 6.00 -5.00 -23.45
N ASN A 222 6.34 -5.30 -22.19
CA ASN A 222 7.48 -6.10 -21.76
C ASN A 222 7.12 -7.57 -21.50
N ALA A 223 5.87 -8.00 -21.71
CA ALA A 223 5.44 -9.38 -21.51
C ALA A 223 5.91 -10.34 -22.63
N LYS A 224 7.14 -10.15 -23.13
CA LYS A 224 7.75 -10.98 -24.17
C LYS A 224 8.75 -11.93 -23.52
N TYR A 225 8.39 -13.20 -23.41
CA TYR A 225 9.27 -14.28 -22.90
C TYR A 225 10.27 -14.80 -23.94
N THR A 226 10.36 -14.12 -25.09
CA THR A 226 11.19 -14.54 -26.22
C THR A 226 12.65 -14.12 -26.09
N SER A 227 12.99 -13.25 -25.13
CA SER A 227 14.34 -12.66 -25.05
C SER A 227 15.42 -13.71 -24.72
N PRO A 228 16.66 -13.53 -25.22
CA PRO A 228 17.77 -14.43 -24.91
C PRO A 228 18.08 -14.54 -23.41
N ASN A 229 17.82 -13.49 -22.63
CA ASN A 229 18.05 -13.52 -21.17
C ASN A 229 17.04 -14.44 -20.48
N ILE A 230 15.76 -14.36 -20.84
CA ILE A 230 14.72 -15.23 -20.28
C ILE A 230 14.97 -16.70 -20.67
N GLN A 231 15.38 -16.95 -21.91
CA GLN A 231 15.77 -18.31 -22.33
C GLN A 231 16.90 -18.86 -21.44
N LYS A 232 17.93 -18.05 -21.16
CA LYS A 232 19.04 -18.43 -20.27
C LYS A 232 18.59 -18.64 -18.82
N GLU A 233 17.69 -17.82 -18.30
CA GLU A 233 17.13 -18.00 -16.95
C GLU A 233 16.39 -19.33 -16.83
N ILE A 234 15.54 -19.68 -17.80
CA ILE A 234 14.83 -20.96 -17.83
C ILE A 234 15.82 -22.13 -17.92
N LEU A 235 16.83 -22.02 -18.80
CA LEU A 235 17.90 -23.03 -18.89
C LEU A 235 18.65 -23.20 -17.57
N HIS A 236 18.95 -22.10 -16.87
CA HIS A 236 19.61 -22.14 -15.57
C HIS A 236 18.76 -22.82 -14.49
N VAL A 237 17.45 -22.54 -14.48
CA VAL A 237 16.49 -23.22 -13.59
C VAL A 237 16.45 -24.72 -13.88
N LEU A 238 16.42 -25.12 -15.15
CA LEU A 238 16.46 -26.53 -15.55
C LEU A 238 17.78 -27.20 -15.13
N ALA A 239 18.92 -26.57 -15.42
CA ALA A 239 20.24 -27.06 -15.06
C ALA A 239 20.46 -27.17 -13.53
N THR A 240 19.70 -26.43 -12.73
CA THR A 240 19.76 -26.51 -11.26
C THR A 240 18.80 -27.56 -10.71
N ASN A 241 17.56 -27.57 -11.21
CA ASN A 241 16.49 -28.38 -10.62
C ASN A 241 16.51 -29.83 -11.11
N VAL A 242 16.86 -30.09 -12.38
CA VAL A 242 16.89 -31.46 -12.92
C VAL A 242 17.97 -32.30 -12.23
N PRO A 243 19.24 -31.87 -12.11
CA PRO A 243 20.24 -32.64 -11.38
C PRO A 243 19.92 -32.79 -9.90
N LYS A 244 19.30 -31.77 -9.28
CA LYS A 244 18.83 -31.84 -7.90
C LYS A 244 17.77 -32.94 -7.74
N ALA A 245 16.77 -32.97 -8.62
CA ALA A 245 15.73 -33.99 -8.60
C ALA A 245 16.31 -35.40 -8.80
N ILE A 246 17.23 -35.57 -9.76
CA ILE A 246 17.93 -36.84 -9.99
C ILE A 246 18.72 -37.27 -8.76
N ARG A 247 19.47 -36.35 -8.14
CA ARG A 247 20.23 -36.64 -6.91
C ARG A 247 19.32 -37.04 -5.76
N ASP A 248 18.22 -36.32 -5.59
CA ASP A 248 17.25 -36.60 -4.52
C ASP A 248 16.53 -37.95 -4.78
N GLU A 249 16.31 -38.34 -6.05
CA GLU A 249 15.79 -39.66 -6.45
C GLU A 249 16.78 -40.80 -6.20
N ILE A 250 18.06 -40.62 -6.54
CA ILE A 250 19.12 -41.60 -6.26
C ILE A 250 19.27 -41.79 -4.74
N GLY A 251 19.20 -40.71 -3.97
CA GLY A 251 19.37 -40.73 -2.53
C GLY A 251 20.72 -41.31 -2.12
N MET A 252 20.70 -42.36 -1.28
CA MET A 252 21.90 -43.10 -0.83
C MET A 252 22.11 -44.42 -1.59
N SER A 253 21.41 -44.60 -2.72
CA SER A 253 21.52 -45.81 -3.53
C SER A 253 22.90 -45.93 -4.18
N LYS A 254 23.36 -47.16 -4.38
CA LYS A 254 24.60 -47.42 -5.12
C LYS A 254 24.37 -47.14 -6.61
N PHE A 255 25.32 -46.46 -7.25
CA PHE A 255 25.32 -46.20 -8.69
C PHE A 255 26.69 -46.54 -9.28
N CYS A 256 26.73 -46.82 -10.59
CA CYS A 256 27.96 -47.00 -11.36
C CYS A 256 28.13 -45.86 -12.36
N LEU A 257 29.37 -45.43 -12.59
CA LEU A 257 29.71 -44.46 -13.63
C LEU A 257 30.26 -45.21 -14.84
N ILE A 258 29.71 -44.93 -16.02
CA ILE A 258 30.29 -45.36 -17.29
C ILE A 258 31.04 -44.15 -17.83
N VAL A 259 32.35 -44.32 -18.07
CA VAL A 259 33.23 -43.30 -18.64
C VAL A 259 33.59 -43.78 -20.04
N ASP A 260 33.34 -42.95 -21.04
CA ASP A 260 33.74 -43.15 -22.44
C ASP A 260 34.88 -42.19 -22.76
N GLU A 261 35.85 -42.62 -23.58
CA GLU A 261 37.07 -41.88 -23.92
C GLU A 261 36.92 -41.07 -25.22
#